data_AF-A0A7R6V5G6-F1
#
_entry.id   AF-A0A7R6V5G6-F1
#
_cell.length_a   1.000
_cell.length_b   1.000
_cell.length_c   1.000
_cell.angle_alpha   90.00
_cell.angle_beta   90.00
_cell.angle_gamma   90.00
#
_symmetry.space_group_name_H-M   'P 1'
#
loop_
_entity.id
_entity.type
_entity.pdbx_description
1 polymer ?
#
loop_
_entity_poly.entity_id
_entity_poly.type
_entity_poly.pdbx_seq_one_letter_code
_entity_poly.pdbx_strand_id
1 'polypeptide(L)'
;MLYTYEDSFLIKKVDDVELQSLEDKAIQEADKLGITDELYKEQFVKAKVYTQIAIRHIEADGMKEKYDAYKVQLDETYKKAKTNSPSNISSMSIARG
;
A
#
# COMPACT_ATOMS: atom_id res chain seq x y z
N MET A 1 -8.92 3.81 -13.46
CA MET A 1 -8.49 3.08 -12.25
C MET A 1 -7.66 1.91 -12.71
N LEU A 2 -6.41 1.82 -12.27
CA LEU A 2 -5.49 0.74 -12.64
C LEU A 2 -5.79 -0.54 -11.86
N TYR A 3 -6.32 -0.41 -10.63
CA TYR A 3 -6.49 -1.52 -9.71
C TYR A 3 -7.94 -1.76 -9.28
N THR A 4 -8.29 -3.03 -9.05
CA THR A 4 -9.58 -3.41 -8.49
C THR A 4 -9.57 -3.22 -6.97
N TYR A 5 -10.45 -2.35 -6.49
CA TYR A 5 -10.71 -2.15 -5.06
C TYR A 5 -11.93 -2.99 -4.70
N GLU A 6 -11.80 -3.90 -3.73
CA GLU A 6 -12.92 -4.74 -3.27
C GLU A 6 -13.76 -4.04 -2.19
N ASP A 7 -13.19 -3.04 -1.52
CA ASP A 7 -13.86 -2.36 -0.42
C ASP A 7 -14.83 -1.29 -0.97
N SER A 8 -16.06 -1.75 -1.27
CA SER A 8 -17.17 -0.92 -1.76
C SER A 8 -17.47 0.30 -0.89
N PHE A 9 -17.01 0.32 0.37
CA PHE A 9 -17.18 1.45 1.28
C PHE A 9 -16.35 2.68 0.84
N LEU A 10 -15.17 2.44 0.27
CA LEU A 10 -14.31 3.50 -0.23
C LEU A 10 -14.75 4.00 -1.61
N ILE A 11 -15.15 3.08 -2.49
CA ILE A 11 -15.57 3.37 -3.87
C ILE A 11 -16.89 4.16 -3.88
N LYS A 12 -17.77 3.96 -2.90
CA LYS A 12 -19.04 4.71 -2.81
C LYS A 12 -18.91 6.11 -2.24
N LYS A 13 -17.83 6.42 -1.51
CA LYS A 13 -17.65 7.73 -0.85
C LYS A 13 -16.66 8.64 -1.57
N VAL A 14 -15.78 8.07 -2.39
CA VAL A 14 -14.73 8.82 -3.09
C VAL A 14 -15.05 8.86 -4.57
N ASP A 15 -14.99 10.06 -5.14
CA ASP A 15 -15.20 10.31 -6.56
C ASP A 15 -14.12 9.63 -7.40
N ASP A 16 -14.46 9.13 -8.60
CA ASP A 16 -13.50 8.45 -9.49
C ASP A 16 -12.24 9.28 -9.75
N VAL A 17 -12.40 10.61 -9.88
CA VAL A 17 -11.30 11.56 -10.09
C VAL A 17 -10.37 11.64 -8.87
N GLU A 18 -10.94 11.66 -7.67
CA GLU A 18 -10.16 11.65 -6.43
C GLU A 18 -9.44 10.32 -6.24
N LEU A 19 -10.12 9.20 -6.52
CA LEU A 19 -9.51 7.88 -6.40
C LEU A 19 -8.31 7.76 -7.34
N GLN A 20 -8.44 8.23 -8.58
CA GLN A 20 -7.36 8.22 -9.56
C GLN A 20 -6.20 9.14 -9.14
N SER A 21 -6.50 10.30 -8.54
CA SER A 21 -5.46 11.19 -8.00
C SER A 21 -4.69 10.57 -6.83
N LEU A 22 -5.39 9.84 -5.95
CA LEU A 22 -4.78 9.11 -4.84
C LEU A 22 -3.95 7.92 -5.34
N GLU A 23 -4.44 7.19 -6.35
CA GLU A 23 -3.74 6.10 -7.00
C GLU A 23 -2.42 6.59 -7.64
N ASP A 24 -2.46 7.67 -8.43
CA ASP A 24 -1.27 8.25 -9.05
C ASP A 24 -0.22 8.69 -8.02
N LYS A 25 -0.66 9.37 -6.95
CA LYS A 25 0.22 9.75 -5.83
C LYS A 25 0.86 8.54 -5.17
N ALA A 26 0.10 7.47 -4.96
CA ALA A 26 0.60 6.26 -4.33
C ALA A 26 1.59 5.52 -5.24
N ILE A 27 1.35 5.52 -6.56
CA ILE A 27 2.26 4.98 -7.57
C ILE A 27 3.57 5.76 -7.58
N GLN A 28 3.52 7.09 -7.59
CA GLN A 28 4.71 7.94 -7.53
C GLN A 28 5.51 7.72 -6.23
N GLU A 29 4.84 7.54 -5.09
CA GLU A 29 5.50 7.20 -3.83
C GLU A 29 6.16 5.82 -3.89
N ALA A 30 5.46 4.81 -4.45
CA ALA A 30 6.04 3.47 -4.62
C ALA A 30 7.30 3.52 -5.50
N ASP A 31 7.27 4.31 -6.57
CA ASP A 31 8.38 4.52 -7.49
C ASP A 31 9.57 5.22 -6.78
N LYS A 32 9.30 6.30 -6.05
CA LYS A 32 10.31 6.99 -5.20
C LYS A 32 10.93 6.09 -4.14
N LEU A 33 10.15 5.16 -3.61
CA LEU A 33 10.58 4.19 -2.61
C LEU A 33 11.39 3.03 -3.22
N GLY A 34 11.48 2.94 -4.55
CA GLY A 34 12.21 1.88 -5.25
C GLY A 34 11.47 0.54 -5.23
N ILE A 35 10.14 0.55 -5.12
CA ILE A 35 9.31 -0.64 -5.25
C ILE A 35 9.14 -0.94 -6.74
N THR A 36 10.03 -1.77 -7.27
CA THR A 36 10.04 -2.18 -8.69
C THR A 36 9.15 -3.38 -8.96
N ASP A 37 8.81 -4.14 -7.93
CA ASP A 37 8.04 -5.36 -8.04
C ASP A 37 6.54 -5.04 -8.13
N GLU A 38 5.90 -5.44 -9.23
CA GLU A 38 4.52 -5.07 -9.58
C GLU A 38 3.51 -5.55 -8.52
N LEU A 39 3.74 -6.73 -7.95
CA LEU A 39 2.89 -7.32 -6.92
C LEU A 39 2.89 -6.49 -5.63
N TYR A 40 4.08 -6.05 -5.21
CA TYR A 40 4.23 -5.20 -4.04
C TYR A 40 3.82 -3.76 -4.31
N LYS A 41 4.05 -3.26 -5.54
CA LYS A 41 3.62 -1.93 -5.98
C LYS A 41 2.09 -1.83 -5.93
N GLU A 42 1.38 -2.81 -6.46
CA GLU A 42 -0.09 -2.87 -6.37
C GLU A 42 -0.57 -2.88 -4.92
N GLN A 43 -0.03 -3.76 -4.07
CA GLN A 43 -0.44 -3.86 -2.67
C GLN A 43 -0.16 -2.57 -1.89
N PHE A 44 1.00 -1.94 -2.15
CA PHE A 44 1.36 -0.67 -1.54
C PHE A 44 0.43 0.45 -1.98
N VAL A 45 0.12 0.53 -3.28
CA VAL A 45 -0.81 1.51 -3.84
C VAL A 45 -2.19 1.36 -3.22
N LYS A 46 -2.74 0.14 -3.20
CA LYS A 46 -4.04 -0.16 -2.57
C LYS A 46 -4.05 0.25 -1.10
N ALA A 47 -3.06 -0.21 -0.31
CA ALA A 47 -2.98 0.11 1.11
C ALA A 47 -2.84 1.62 1.35
N LYS A 48 -2.08 2.35 0.53
CA LYS A 48 -1.89 3.80 0.67
C LYS A 48 -3.19 4.55 0.39
N VAL A 49 -3.91 4.16 -0.67
CA VAL A 49 -5.23 4.72 -1.00
C VAL A 49 -6.21 4.47 0.15
N TYR A 50 -6.26 3.23 0.68
CA TYR A 50 -7.09 2.91 1.86
C TYR A 50 -6.75 3.77 3.07
N THR A 51 -5.45 3.94 3.36
CA THR A 51 -4.97 4.71 4.51
C THR A 51 -5.30 6.21 4.36
N GLN A 52 -5.17 6.77 3.15
CA GLN A 52 -5.51 8.17 2.84
C GLN A 52 -7.01 8.46 2.97
N ILE A 53 -7.85 7.49 2.60
CA ILE A 53 -9.30 7.66 2.69
C ILE A 53 -9.75 7.44 4.15
N ALA A 54 -9.15 6.47 4.85
CA ALA A 54 -9.40 6.24 6.27
C ALA A 54 -8.98 7.44 7.14
N ILE A 55 -7.85 8.10 6.85
CA ILE A 55 -7.44 9.30 7.60
C ILE A 55 -8.34 10.50 7.35
N ARG A 56 -8.85 10.67 6.12
CA ARG A 56 -9.85 11.71 5.81
C ARG A 56 -11.18 11.48 6.52
N HIS A 57 -11.52 10.22 6.78
CA HIS A 57 -12.71 9.84 7.52
C HIS A 57 -12.40 9.39 8.95
N ILE A 58 -11.26 9.80 9.52
CA ILE A 58 -10.85 9.36 10.86
C ILE A 58 -11.79 9.84 11.96
N GLU A 59 -12.57 10.88 11.66
CA GLU A 59 -13.64 11.41 12.51
C GLU A 59 -14.87 10.47 12.56
N ALA A 60 -14.96 9.47 11.68
CA ALA A 60 -16.00 8.45 11.74
C ALA A 60 -15.66 7.40 12.80
N ASP A 61 -16.68 6.96 13.53
CA ASP A 61 -16.55 5.97 14.60
C ASP A 61 -15.96 4.65 14.06
N GLY A 62 -14.90 4.14 14.69
CA GLY A 62 -14.19 2.93 14.26
C GLY A 62 -13.21 3.08 13.08
N MET A 63 -13.14 4.24 12.40
CA MET A 63 -12.17 4.44 11.30
C MET A 63 -10.72 4.53 11.77
N LYS A 64 -10.49 4.99 13.00
CA LYS A 64 -9.14 5.06 13.58
C LYS A 64 -8.48 3.68 13.72
N GLU A 65 -9.25 2.67 14.09
CA GLU A 65 -8.76 1.29 14.24
C GLU A 65 -8.48 0.65 12.87
N LYS A 66 -9.35 0.91 11.89
CA LYS A 66 -9.11 0.52 10.49
C LYS A 66 -7.89 1.22 9.89
N TYR A 67 -7.73 2.51 10.13
CA TYR A 67 -6.56 3.27 9.70
C TYR A 67 -5.27 2.67 10.24
N ASP A 68 -5.24 2.32 11.53
CA ASP A 68 -4.06 1.69 12.13
C ASP A 68 -3.76 0.33 11.49
N ALA A 69 -4.80 -0.50 11.26
CA ALA A 69 -4.66 -1.77 10.55
C ALA A 69 -4.14 -1.61 9.11
N TYR A 70 -4.66 -0.63 8.35
CA TYR A 70 -4.19 -0.35 6.98
C TYR A 70 -2.76 0.19 6.97
N LYS A 71 -2.41 1.02 7.96
CA LYS A 71 -1.04 1.53 8.13
C LYS A 71 -0.05 0.42 8.46
N VAL A 72 -0.42 -0.54 9.31
CA VAL A 72 0.40 -1.71 9.62
C VAL A 72 0.59 -2.55 8.36
N GLN A 73 -0.47 -2.84 7.61
CA GLN A 73 -0.37 -3.54 6.32
C GLN A 73 0.52 -2.81 5.33
N LEU A 74 0.46 -1.48 5.28
CA LEU A 74 1.31 -0.68 4.41
C LEU A 74 2.79 -0.78 4.79
N ASP A 75 3.11 -0.70 6.09
CA ASP A 75 4.48 -0.84 6.60
C ASP A 75 5.02 -2.25 6.34
N GLU A 76 4.21 -3.28 6.57
CA GLU A 76 4.58 -4.66 6.27
C GLU A 76 4.79 -4.89 4.77
N THR A 77 3.90 -4.36 3.93
CA THR A 77 4.01 -4.46 2.47
C THR A 77 5.27 -3.75 2.01
N TYR A 78 5.55 -2.56 2.53
CA TYR A 78 6.77 -1.81 2.22
C TYR A 78 8.04 -2.55 2.68
N LYS A 79 8.04 -3.10 3.89
CA LYS A 79 9.14 -3.94 4.38
C LYS A 79 9.35 -5.15 3.47
N LYS A 80 8.30 -5.87 3.12
CA LYS A 80 8.37 -7.03 2.22
C LYS A 80 8.84 -6.63 0.83
N ALA A 81 8.34 -5.52 0.30
CA ALA A 81 8.77 -4.95 -0.98
C ALA A 81 10.26 -4.63 -0.97
N LYS A 82 10.75 -3.98 0.08
CA LYS A 82 12.17 -3.61 0.22
C LYS A 82 13.08 -4.81 0.47
N THR A 83 12.54 -5.87 1.08
CA THR A 83 13.27 -7.12 1.34
C THR A 83 13.27 -8.04 0.11
N ASN A 84 12.23 -7.98 -0.73
CA ASN A 84 12.13 -8.76 -1.98
C ASN A 84 12.62 -8.01 -3.22
N SER A 85 12.77 -6.69 -3.16
CA SER A 85 13.55 -5.96 -4.16
C SER A 85 14.93 -6.63 -4.23
N PRO A 86 15.42 -7.04 -5.42
CA PRO A 86 16.62 -7.87 -5.57
C PRO A 86 17.95 -7.22 -5.15
N SER A 87 17.89 -6.12 -4.41
CA SER A 87 19.03 -5.51 -3.76
C SER A 87 19.24 -6.19 -2.41
N ASN A 88 20.13 -7.20 -2.41
CA ASN A 88 20.80 -7.78 -1.23
C ASN A 88 20.21 -9.09 -0.68
N ILE A 89 20.25 -10.15 -1.48
CA ILE A 89 20.49 -11.51 -0.97
C ILE A 89 21.93 -11.54 -0.43
N SER A 90 22.20 -10.83 0.68
CA SER A 90 23.40 -11.06 1.48
C SER A 90 23.05 -12.05 2.57
N SER A 91 23.63 -13.24 2.45
CA SER A 91 23.78 -14.25 3.49
C SER A 91 22.51 -14.95 3.97
N MET A 92 21.94 -15.80 3.11
CA MET A 92 21.56 -17.12 3.61
C MET A 92 22.75 -18.04 3.37
N SER A 93 23.60 -18.15 4.39
CA SER A 93 24.65 -19.15 4.45
C SER A 93 24.01 -20.51 4.24
N ILE A 94 24.25 -21.10 3.08
CA ILE A 94 24.01 -22.51 2.84
C ILE A 94 24.99 -23.23 3.77
N ALA A 95 24.50 -23.63 4.95
CA ALA A 95 25.20 -24.58 5.81
C ALA A 95 25.18 -25.93 5.09
N ARG A 96 26.18 -26.13 4.23
CA ARG A 96 26.67 -27.45 3.82
C ARG A 96 27.76 -27.84 4.83
N GLY A 97 27.56 -28.94 5.53
CA GLY A 97 28.54 -29.54 6.45
C GLY A 97 27.88 -30.59 7.32
#